data_AF-A0A849TFT5-F1
#
_entry.id   AF-A0A849TFT5-F1
#
_cell.length_a   1.000
_cell.length_b   1.000
_cell.length_c   1.000
_cell.angle_alpha   90.00
_cell.angle_beta   90.00
_cell.angle_gamma   90.00
#
_symmetry.space_group_name_H-M   'P 1'
#
loop_
_entity.id
_entity.type
_entity.pdbx_description
1 polymer ?
#
loop_
_entity_poly.entity_id
_entity_poly.type
_entity_poly.pdbx_seq_one_letter_code
_entity_poly.pdbx_strand_id
1 'polypeptide(L)'
;MIPSWKFYDDFEETRLFFYRFKKNESETFSDWIPLYQAPSPKLAHFFINPQGNLILAAQSHIQTLIDDIEHHDAKLPFEETLSYKITKNFIHYALIRKFHEGGFYQFKLASSNLEAKPLEDIMVSPLYSLLSNIGEEYE
;
A
#
# COMPACT_ATOMS: atom_id res chain seq x y z
N MET A 1 -10.04 2.50 35.79
CA MET A 1 -10.21 1.36 34.87
C MET A 1 -8.88 1.13 34.18
N ILE A 2 -8.27 -0.03 34.38
CA ILE A 2 -7.08 -0.46 33.62
C ILE A 2 -7.62 -1.19 32.40
N PRO A 3 -7.26 -0.82 31.16
CA PRO A 3 -7.73 -1.52 29.97
C PRO A 3 -7.26 -2.99 30.04
N SER A 4 -8.18 -3.92 29.78
CA SER A 4 -7.86 -5.35 29.82
C SER A 4 -6.93 -5.70 28.66
N TRP A 5 -5.78 -6.29 28.98
CA TRP A 5 -4.76 -6.71 28.01
C TRP A 5 -5.26 -7.75 26.99
N LYS A 6 -6.42 -8.38 27.24
CA LYS A 6 -7.12 -9.26 26.30
C LYS A 6 -7.53 -8.60 24.97
N PHE A 7 -7.53 -7.27 24.89
CA PHE A 7 -7.84 -6.57 23.63
C PHE A 7 -6.73 -6.72 22.57
N TYR A 8 -5.53 -7.15 22.96
CA TYR A 8 -4.37 -7.24 22.07
C TYR A 8 -4.17 -8.63 21.44
N ASP A 9 -4.89 -9.66 21.91
CA ASP A 9 -4.76 -11.03 21.38
C ASP A 9 -5.50 -11.23 20.04
N ASP A 10 -6.46 -10.36 19.68
CA ASP A 10 -7.25 -10.48 18.44
C ASP A 10 -6.65 -9.74 17.22
N PHE A 11 -5.48 -9.11 17.35
CA PHE A 11 -4.81 -8.37 16.25
C PHE A 11 -3.86 -9.24 15.42
N GLU A 12 -4.23 -10.49 15.11
CA GLU A 12 -3.30 -11.41 14.42
C GLU A 12 -3.04 -11.01 12.96
N GLU A 13 -3.99 -10.36 12.29
CA GLU A 13 -3.87 -10.02 10.88
C GLU A 13 -4.24 -8.56 10.57
N THR A 14 -3.32 -7.85 9.92
CA THR A 14 -3.58 -6.55 9.32
C THR A 14 -3.58 -6.67 7.80
N ARG A 15 -4.30 -5.78 7.12
CA ARG A 15 -4.25 -5.69 5.65
C ARG A 15 -3.25 -4.62 5.24
N LEU A 16 -2.34 -4.97 4.33
CA LEU A 16 -1.27 -4.09 3.88
C LEU A 16 -1.12 -4.14 2.36
N PHE A 17 -0.73 -3.00 1.79
CA PHE A 17 -0.28 -2.94 0.41
C PHE A 17 1.18 -3.36 0.31
N PHE A 18 1.47 -4.22 -0.65
CA PHE A 18 2.80 -4.61 -1.05
C PHE A 18 3.04 -4.17 -2.49
N TYR A 19 4.29 -3.91 -2.83
CA TYR A 19 4.69 -3.62 -4.19
C TYR A 19 5.96 -4.39 -4.56
N ARG A 20 6.15 -4.58 -5.86
CA ARG A 20 7.40 -5.04 -6.45
C ARG A 20 7.74 -4.21 -7.66
N PHE A 21 9.02 -4.08 -7.95
CA PHE A 21 9.52 -3.19 -8.98
C PHE A 21 10.58 -3.89 -9.85
N LYS A 22 10.64 -3.52 -11.12
CA LYS A 22 11.75 -3.85 -12.04
C LYS A 22 12.08 -2.62 -12.87
N LYS A 23 13.35 -2.36 -13.15
CA LYS A 23 13.76 -1.15 -13.88
C LYS A 23 13.42 -1.26 -15.36
N ASN A 24 13.64 -2.43 -15.95
CA ASN A 24 13.42 -2.70 -17.37
C ASN A 24 12.49 -3.89 -17.60
N GLU A 25 11.92 -4.03 -18.80
CA GLU A 25 11.04 -5.16 -19.12
C GLU A 25 11.74 -6.52 -19.02
N SER A 26 13.02 -6.56 -19.40
CA SER A 26 13.88 -7.75 -19.40
C SER A 26 14.40 -8.16 -18.02
N GLU A 27 14.25 -7.31 -17.01
CA GLU A 27 14.68 -7.60 -15.64
C GLU A 27 13.63 -8.41 -14.86
N THR A 28 14.10 -9.17 -13.88
CA THR A 28 13.24 -9.84 -12.91
C THR A 28 12.70 -8.85 -11.88
N PHE A 29 11.48 -9.07 -11.41
CA PHE A 29 10.94 -8.28 -10.31
C PHE A 29 11.75 -8.45 -9.03
N SER A 30 11.81 -7.38 -8.24
CA SER A 30 12.18 -7.44 -6.84
C SER A 30 11.22 -8.32 -6.04
N ASP A 31 11.61 -8.67 -4.83
CA ASP A 31 10.69 -9.22 -3.84
C ASP A 31 9.53 -8.27 -3.55
N TRP A 32 8.45 -8.82 -3.00
CA TRP A 32 7.32 -8.05 -2.49
C TRP A 32 7.72 -7.30 -1.22
N ILE A 33 7.60 -5.98 -1.25
CA ILE A 33 7.97 -5.09 -0.15
C ILE A 33 6.70 -4.39 0.36
N PRO A 34 6.48 -4.30 1.68
CA PRO A 34 5.36 -3.54 2.21
C PRO A 34 5.52 -2.05 1.86
N LEU A 35 4.43 -1.43 1.43
CA LEU A 35 4.40 -0.04 1.02
C LEU A 35 4.60 0.91 2.23
N TYR A 36 3.97 0.58 3.35
CA TYR A 36 4.14 1.27 4.61
C TYR A 36 5.01 0.42 5.53
N GLN A 37 6.10 0.99 6.01
CA GLN A 37 6.85 0.42 7.13
C GLN A 37 6.43 1.15 8.40
N ALA A 38 6.36 0.42 9.51
CA ALA A 38 6.15 1.03 10.82
C ALA A 38 7.20 2.13 11.01
N PRO A 39 6.80 3.34 11.42
CA PRO A 39 7.75 4.42 11.55
C PRO A 39 8.81 4.08 12.59
N SER A 40 10.06 4.39 12.26
CA SER A 40 11.15 4.28 13.22
C SER A 40 10.80 5.09 14.48
N PRO A 41 10.87 4.49 15.68
CA PRO A 41 10.48 5.16 16.91
C PRO A 41 11.44 6.32 17.17
N LYS A 42 10.98 7.54 16.96
CA LYS A 42 11.68 8.77 17.34
C LYS A 42 10.91 9.40 18.50
N LEU A 43 11.63 9.89 19.52
CA LEU A 43 11.02 10.51 20.69
C LEU A 43 10.08 11.69 20.33
N ALA A 44 10.36 12.39 19.23
CA ALA A 44 9.50 13.45 18.70
C ALA A 44 8.12 12.97 18.23
N HIS A 45 7.97 11.71 17.82
CA HIS A 45 6.70 11.13 17.38
C HIS A 45 5.69 10.91 18.53
N PHE A 46 6.14 10.98 19.79
CA PHE A 46 5.22 10.95 20.94
C PHE A 46 4.45 12.27 21.10
N PHE A 47 4.99 13.39 20.60
CA PHE A 47 4.39 14.72 20.76
C PHE A 47 3.63 15.19 19.52
N ILE A 48 4.01 14.69 18.34
CA ILE A 48 3.34 14.99 17.08
C ILE A 48 3.01 13.63 16.46
N ASN A 49 1.73 13.35 16.21
CA ASN A 49 1.25 12.12 15.57
C ASN A 49 0.86 12.35 14.09
N PRO A 50 1.76 12.84 13.22
CA PRO A 50 1.40 13.12 11.83
C PRO A 50 1.19 11.83 11.03
N GLN A 51 1.80 10.72 11.47
CA GLN A 51 1.74 9.43 10.78
C GLN A 51 0.50 8.62 11.17
N GLY A 52 -0.04 8.78 12.38
CA GLY A 52 -1.25 8.08 12.81
C GLY A 52 -2.46 8.44 11.96
N ASN A 53 -2.66 9.71 11.62
CA ASN A 53 -3.77 10.12 10.75
C ASN A 53 -3.65 9.51 9.35
N LEU A 54 -2.43 9.45 8.81
CA LEU A 54 -2.20 8.84 7.50
C LEU A 54 -2.48 7.32 7.54
N ILE A 55 -2.04 6.64 8.60
CA ILE A 55 -2.29 5.20 8.78
C ILE A 55 -3.79 4.94 8.92
N LEU A 56 -4.51 5.72 9.72
CA LEU A 56 -5.97 5.58 9.87
C LEU A 56 -6.70 5.84 8.55
N ALA A 57 -6.31 6.88 7.81
CA ALA A 57 -6.86 7.15 6.48
C ALA A 57 -6.57 6.00 5.50
N ALA A 58 -5.35 5.44 5.53
CA ALA A 58 -4.98 4.30 4.71
C ALA A 58 -5.80 3.05 5.05
N GLN A 59 -6.03 2.78 6.34
CA GLN A 59 -6.83 1.65 6.79
C GLN A 59 -8.32 1.83 6.43
N SER A 60 -8.87 3.03 6.60
CA SER A 60 -10.23 3.35 6.15
C SER A 60 -10.38 3.14 4.64
N HIS A 61 -9.38 3.55 3.85
CA HIS A 61 -9.38 3.34 2.40
C HIS A 61 -9.26 1.86 2.03
N ILE A 62 -8.43 1.09 2.74
CA ILE A 62 -8.32 -0.36 2.56
C ILE A 62 -9.67 -1.03 2.83
N GLN A 63 -10.39 -0.63 3.88
CA GLN A 63 -11.72 -1.20 4.16
C GLN A 63 -12.69 -0.92 3.02
N THR A 64 -12.77 0.32 2.54
CA THR A 64 -13.61 0.66 1.37
C THR A 64 -13.22 -0.12 0.13
N LEU A 65 -11.92 -0.33 -0.11
CA LEU A 65 -11.46 -1.13 -1.23
C LEU A 65 -11.88 -2.60 -1.10
N ILE A 66 -11.82 -3.18 0.10
CA ILE A 66 -12.27 -4.55 0.37
C ILE A 66 -13.77 -4.66 0.14
N ASP A 67 -14.55 -3.74 0.68
CA ASP A 67 -15.99 -3.71 0.48
C ASP A 67 -16.33 -3.62 -1.03
N ASP A 68 -15.61 -2.78 -1.78
CA ASP A 68 -15.77 -2.68 -3.24
C ASP A 68 -15.38 -3.98 -3.96
N ILE A 69 -14.34 -4.69 -3.53
CA ILE A 69 -13.96 -6.00 -4.11
C ILE A 69 -15.07 -7.03 -3.88
N GLU A 70 -15.59 -7.12 -2.65
CA GLU A 70 -16.59 -8.12 -2.26
C GLU A 70 -17.94 -7.90 -2.97
N HIS A 71 -18.28 -6.64 -3.23
CA HIS A 71 -19.56 -6.26 -3.87
C HIS A 71 -19.41 -5.93 -5.35
N HIS A 72 -18.23 -6.16 -5.96
CA HIS A 72 -17.98 -5.83 -7.35
C HIS A 72 -18.80 -6.69 -8.31
N ASP A 73 -19.39 -6.05 -9.34
CA ASP A 73 -20.00 -6.79 -10.45
C ASP A 73 -18.90 -7.31 -11.38
N ALA A 74 -18.74 -8.64 -11.42
CA ALA A 74 -17.76 -9.33 -12.26
C ALA A 74 -17.88 -9.02 -13.77
N LYS A 75 -18.97 -8.41 -14.23
CA LYS A 75 -19.14 -7.96 -15.63
C LYS A 75 -18.40 -6.67 -15.96
N LEU A 76 -18.00 -5.89 -14.96
CA LEU A 76 -17.29 -4.64 -15.12
C LEU A 76 -15.81 -4.81 -14.75
N PRO A 77 -14.87 -4.08 -15.38
CA PRO A 77 -13.48 -4.07 -14.93
C PRO A 77 -13.35 -3.45 -13.54
N PHE A 78 -12.73 -4.15 -12.60
CA PHE A 78 -12.56 -3.63 -11.23
C PHE A 78 -11.65 -2.39 -11.21
N GLU A 79 -10.73 -2.29 -12.16
CA GLU A 79 -9.81 -1.17 -12.33
C GLU A 79 -10.51 0.16 -12.62
N GLU A 80 -11.78 0.13 -13.02
CA GLU A 80 -12.59 1.31 -13.27
C GLU A 80 -13.24 1.89 -12.01
N THR A 81 -13.26 1.13 -10.90
CA THR A 81 -13.80 1.59 -9.62
C THR A 81 -12.98 2.77 -9.05
N LEU A 82 -13.66 3.63 -8.29
CA LEU A 82 -13.02 4.80 -7.69
C LEU A 82 -11.95 4.39 -6.67
N SER A 83 -12.26 3.42 -5.81
CA SER A 83 -11.33 2.91 -4.79
C SER A 83 -10.07 2.34 -5.42
N TYR A 84 -10.18 1.59 -6.53
CA TYR A 84 -9.02 1.10 -7.26
C TYR A 84 -8.18 2.23 -7.84
N LYS A 85 -8.80 3.22 -8.49
CA LYS A 85 -8.10 4.38 -9.07
C LYS A 85 -7.35 5.17 -8.00
N ILE A 86 -7.97 5.41 -6.86
CA ILE A 86 -7.33 6.07 -5.71
C ILE A 86 -6.15 5.24 -5.21
N THR A 87 -6.32 3.92 -5.06
CA THR A 87 -5.26 2.99 -4.65
C THR A 87 -4.07 3.04 -5.60
N LYS A 88 -4.33 2.92 -6.90
CA LYS A 88 -3.30 2.99 -7.93
C LYS A 88 -2.55 4.32 -7.88
N ASN A 89 -3.25 5.45 -7.82
CA ASN A 89 -2.64 6.78 -7.76
C ASN A 89 -1.80 6.96 -6.50
N PHE A 90 -2.31 6.48 -5.36
CA PHE A 90 -1.61 6.54 -4.10
C PHE A 90 -0.29 5.74 -4.15
N ILE A 91 -0.32 4.51 -4.64
CA ILE A 91 0.86 3.66 -4.78
C ILE A 91 1.83 4.25 -5.80
N HIS A 92 1.33 4.72 -6.95
CA HIS A 92 2.14 5.38 -7.96
C HIS A 92 2.92 6.57 -7.39
N TYR A 93 2.24 7.42 -6.61
CA TYR A 93 2.87 8.55 -5.95
C TYR A 93 3.92 8.13 -4.90
N ALA A 94 3.67 7.04 -4.16
CA ALA A 94 4.66 6.52 -3.23
C ALA A 94 5.91 6.00 -3.96
N LEU A 95 5.74 5.33 -5.10
CA LEU A 95 6.84 4.74 -5.87
C LEU A 95 7.64 5.77 -6.67
N ILE A 96 7.01 6.79 -7.24
CA ILE A 96 7.73 7.83 -8.00
C ILE A 96 8.71 8.62 -7.11
N ARG A 97 8.39 8.75 -5.82
CA ARG A 97 9.28 9.35 -4.82
C ARG A 97 10.44 8.44 -4.41
N LYS A 98 10.31 7.12 -4.62
CA LYS A 98 11.31 6.13 -4.25
C LYS A 98 12.22 5.74 -5.42
N PHE A 99 11.69 5.72 -6.64
CA PHE A 99 12.36 5.28 -7.86
C PHE A 99 12.30 6.37 -8.93
N HIS A 100 13.30 7.24 -8.95
CA HIS A 100 13.34 8.40 -9.85
C HIS A 100 13.58 8.03 -11.33
N GLU A 101 14.22 6.90 -11.58
CA GLU A 101 14.64 6.47 -12.91
C GLU A 101 13.50 5.89 -13.77
N GLY A 102 12.29 5.80 -13.21
CA GLY A 102 11.17 5.10 -13.87
C GLY A 102 11.37 3.59 -13.93
N GLY A 103 10.36 2.87 -14.41
CA GLY A 103 10.40 1.41 -14.55
C GLY A 103 9.03 0.79 -14.57
N PHE A 104 8.89 -0.44 -14.10
CA PHE A 104 7.63 -1.15 -14.04
C PHE A 104 7.35 -1.64 -12.63
N TYR A 105 6.09 -1.57 -12.22
CA TYR A 105 5.66 -2.02 -10.91
C TYR A 105 4.35 -2.80 -10.96
N GLN A 106 4.19 -3.65 -9.95
CA GLN A 106 2.92 -4.23 -9.57
C GLN A 106 2.73 -4.01 -8.08
N PHE A 107 1.47 -3.95 -7.67
CA PHE A 107 1.11 -3.94 -6.27
C PHE A 107 0.11 -5.03 -5.95
N LYS A 108 -0.01 -5.35 -4.67
CA LYS A 108 -1.03 -6.26 -4.17
C LYS A 108 -1.55 -5.80 -2.82
N LEU A 109 -2.79 -6.13 -2.52
CA LEU A 109 -3.36 -6.10 -1.18
C LEU A 109 -3.28 -7.50 -0.61
N ALA A 110 -2.72 -7.64 0.59
CA ALA A 110 -2.58 -8.93 1.25
C ALA A 110 -2.83 -8.82 2.75
N SER A 111 -3.29 -9.92 3.34
CA SER A 111 -3.24 -10.18 4.77
C SER A 111 -1.79 -10.25 5.22
N SER A 112 -1.48 -9.75 6.41
CA SER A 112 -0.12 -9.67 6.91
C SER A 112 -0.06 -9.84 8.42
N ASN A 113 1.00 -10.51 8.87
CA ASN A 113 1.33 -10.65 10.28
C ASN A 113 2.01 -9.38 10.84
N LEU A 114 2.32 -9.39 12.14
CA LEU A 114 3.03 -8.29 12.80
C LEU A 114 4.42 -7.95 12.20
N GLU A 115 5.03 -8.89 11.47
CA GLU A 115 6.31 -8.68 10.78
C GLU A 115 6.16 -8.03 9.39
N ALA A 116 4.93 -7.63 9.02
CA ALA A 116 4.60 -7.11 7.70
C ALA A 116 4.96 -8.09 6.56
N LYS A 117 4.91 -9.40 6.81
CA LYS A 117 5.07 -10.42 5.77
C LYS A 117 3.70 -10.74 5.16
N PRO A 118 3.59 -10.85 3.83
CA PRO A 118 2.32 -11.21 3.19
C PRO A 118 1.98 -12.67 3.50
N LEU A 119 0.73 -12.92 3.88
CA LEU A 119 0.19 -14.25 4.17
C LEU A 119 -0.72 -14.73 3.04
N GLU A 120 -1.83 -14.01 2.82
CA GLU A 120 -2.84 -14.33 1.81
C GLU A 120 -3.07 -13.13 0.89
N ASP A 121 -3.05 -13.39 -0.41
CA ASP A 121 -3.24 -12.36 -1.43
C ASP A 121 -4.73 -12.15 -1.69
N ILE A 122 -5.20 -10.91 -1.49
CA ILE A 122 -6.60 -10.51 -1.71
C ILE A 122 -6.78 -9.98 -3.13
N MET A 123 -5.80 -9.20 -3.61
CA MET A 123 -5.82 -8.61 -4.94
C MET A 123 -4.40 -8.41 -5.44
N VAL A 124 -4.14 -8.67 -6.72
CA VAL A 124 -2.88 -8.34 -7.39
C VAL A 124 -3.18 -7.46 -8.60
N SER A 125 -2.46 -6.35 -8.74
CA SER A 125 -2.63 -5.42 -9.84
C SER A 125 -2.05 -5.97 -11.15
N PRO A 126 -2.53 -5.49 -12.32
CA PRO A 126 -1.79 -5.67 -13.56
C PRO A 126 -0.48 -4.87 -13.52
N LEU A 127 0.33 -5.07 -14.56
CA LEU A 127 1.61 -4.38 -14.72
C LEU A 127 1.40 -2.90 -15.07
N TYR A 128 2.09 -2.02 -14.36
CA TYR A 128 2.09 -0.58 -14.65
C TYR A 128 3.49 -0.06 -14.93
N SER A 129 3.55 0.94 -15.81
CA SER A 129 4.76 1.74 -16.03
C SER A 129 4.81 2.92 -15.05
N LEU A 130 5.97 3.11 -14.45
CA LEU A 130 6.36 4.29 -13.70
C LEU A 130 7.19 5.17 -14.64
N LEU A 131 6.68 6.34 -15.00
CA LEU A 131 7.43 7.28 -15.82
C LEU A 131 8.50 7.96 -14.95
N SER A 132 9.71 8.07 -15.46
CA SER A 132 10.79 8.82 -14.81
C SER A 132 10.41 10.30 -14.72
N ASN A 133 10.58 10.91 -13.55
CA ASN A 133 10.53 12.37 -13.40
C ASN A 133 11.78 12.98 -14.04
N ILE A 134 11.83 13.02 -15.37
CA ILE A 134 12.80 13.84 -16.10
C ILE A 134 12.14 15.22 -16.24
N GLY A 135 12.37 16.08 -15.25
CA GLY A 135 12.24 17.53 -15.35
C GLY A 135 10.83 18.10 -15.54
N GLU A 136 10.13 18.34 -14.44
CA GLU A 136 9.56 19.68 -14.22
C GLU A 136 10.15 20.19 -12.91
N GLU A 137 11.31 20.82 -13.03
CA GLU A 137 11.74 21.84 -12.07
C GLU A 137 10.63 22.90 -12.08
N TYR A 138 9.82 22.95 -11.03
CA TYR A 138 9.05 24.15 -10.74
C TYR A 138 10.06 25.22 -10.31
N GLU A 139 10.53 26.02 -11.27
CA GLU A 139 10.99 27.39 -11.04
C GLU A 139 9.83 28.26 -10.51
#